data_AF-A0A3N5LM79-F1
#
_entry.id   AF-A0A3N5LM79-F1
#
_cell.length_a   1.000
_cell.length_b   1.000
_cell.length_c   1.000
_cell.angle_alpha   90.00
_cell.angle_beta   90.00
_cell.angle_gamma   90.00
#
_symmetry.space_group_name_H-M   'P 1'
#
loop_
_entity.id
_entity.type
_entity.pdbx_description
1 polymer ?
#
loop_
_entity_poly.entity_id
_entity_poly.type
_entity_poly.pdbx_seq_one_letter_code
_entity_poly.pdbx_strand_id
1 'polypeptide(L)'
;LEGTRWVLDSIDDGTSSVQVLEGTEPFLEFDGETVSGSDGCNSFNGGVTVGPDDAIAFGQMAGTMMACEEAITIQATAINAALAGVITYQVDGDQLTLSADDGTGLVYGAG
;
A
#
# COMPACT_ATOMS: atom_id res chain seq x y z
N LEU A 1 5.09 -2.33 -12.36
CA LEU A 1 4.12 -1.62 -11.50
C LEU A 1 2.75 -1.62 -12.13
N GLU A 2 2.59 -0.98 -13.30
CA GLU A 2 1.33 -0.95 -14.04
C GLU A 2 0.88 -2.33 -14.53
N GLY A 3 -0.44 -2.49 -14.71
CA GLY A 3 -1.05 -3.71 -15.25
C GLY A 3 -0.94 -4.93 -14.33
N THR A 4 -0.53 -4.72 -13.08
CA THR A 4 -0.41 -5.76 -12.05
C THR A 4 -1.22 -5.34 -10.84
N ARG A 5 -1.99 -6.29 -10.31
CA ARG A 5 -2.62 -6.17 -9.01
C ARG A 5 -1.64 -6.67 -7.96
N TRP A 6 -1.32 -5.80 -7.02
CA TRP A 6 -0.38 -6.06 -5.94
C TRP A 6 -1.20 -6.30 -4.68
N VAL A 7 -1.24 -7.54 -4.20
CA VAL A 7 -1.96 -7.93 -2.97
C VAL A 7 -1.00 -7.85 -1.80
N LEU A 8 -1.40 -7.19 -0.73
CA LEU A 8 -0.54 -6.96 0.43
C LEU A 8 -0.36 -8.25 1.23
N ASP A 9 0.89 -8.66 1.42
CA ASP A 9 1.26 -9.82 2.23
C ASP A 9 1.54 -9.41 3.68
N SER A 10 2.35 -8.36 3.86
CA SER A 10 2.78 -7.91 5.18
C SER A 10 3.02 -6.41 5.29
N ILE A 11 2.94 -5.93 6.53
CA ILE A 11 3.20 -4.56 6.95
C ILE A 11 4.43 -4.59 7.85
N ASP A 12 5.43 -3.78 7.51
CA ASP A 12 6.63 -3.57 8.31
C ASP A 12 6.48 -2.28 9.13
N ASP A 13 6.60 -2.37 10.45
CA ASP A 13 6.49 -1.21 11.36
C ASP A 13 7.85 -0.53 11.67
N GLY A 14 8.89 -0.90 10.91
CA GLY A 14 10.28 -0.48 11.12
C GLY A 14 11.06 -1.32 12.13
N THR A 15 10.38 -2.18 12.91
CA THR A 15 11.03 -3.10 13.85
C THR A 15 10.65 -4.56 13.64
N SER A 16 9.45 -4.82 13.15
CA SER A 16 8.85 -6.13 12.96
C SER A 16 8.00 -6.14 11.68
N SER A 17 7.76 -7.34 11.16
CA SER A 17 6.87 -7.59 10.03
C SER A 17 5.64 -8.35 10.51
N VAL A 18 4.45 -7.86 10.16
CA VAL A 18 3.16 -8.44 10.55
C VAL A 18 2.37 -8.78 9.29
N GLN A 19 1.86 -10.01 9.22
CA GLN A 19 1.01 -10.46 8.11
C GLN A 19 -0.35 -9.76 8.14
N VAL A 20 -0.93 -9.53 6.97
CA VAL A 20 -2.28 -8.97 6.86
C VAL A 20 -3.33 -9.91 7.45
N LEU A 21 -4.43 -9.33 7.92
CA LEU A 21 -5.56 -10.07 8.47
C LEU A 21 -6.26 -10.89 7.38
N GLU A 22 -6.47 -12.17 7.68
CA GLU A 22 -7.18 -13.10 6.79
C GLU A 22 -8.55 -12.53 6.38
N GLY A 23 -8.87 -12.63 5.09
CA GLY A 23 -10.15 -12.17 4.54
C GLY A 23 -10.27 -10.67 4.30
N THR A 24 -9.23 -9.88 4.54
CA THR A 24 -9.23 -8.43 4.22
C THR A 24 -8.63 -8.09 2.85
N GLU A 25 -7.74 -8.95 2.33
CA GLU A 25 -7.09 -8.85 1.01
C GLU A 25 -6.80 -7.40 0.54
N PRO A 26 -6.02 -6.59 1.29
CA PRO A 26 -5.65 -5.25 0.86
C PRO A 26 -4.82 -5.32 -0.44
N PHE A 27 -4.94 -4.32 -1.30
CA PHE A 27 -4.26 -4.34 -2.60
C PHE A 27 -4.01 -2.95 -3.18
N LEU A 28 -3.11 -2.88 -4.16
CA LEU A 28 -2.82 -1.71 -4.99
C LEU A 28 -2.81 -2.07 -6.49
N GLU A 29 -3.34 -1.17 -7.30
CA GLU A 29 -3.32 -1.23 -8.76
C GLU A 29 -2.90 0.14 -9.31
N PHE A 30 -1.80 0.16 -10.06
CA PHE A 30 -1.29 1.36 -10.73
C PHE A 30 -1.79 1.40 -12.18
N ASP A 31 -2.32 2.55 -12.59
CA ASP A 31 -2.79 2.82 -13.95
C ASP A 31 -2.39 4.24 -14.37
N GLY A 32 -1.27 4.37 -15.08
CA GLY A 32 -0.71 5.65 -15.47
C GLY A 32 -0.32 6.51 -14.27
N GLU A 33 -0.89 7.71 -14.23
CA GLU A 33 -0.71 8.69 -13.16
C GLU A 33 -1.73 8.50 -12.02
N THR A 34 -2.40 7.35 -11.97
CA THR A 34 -3.40 7.03 -10.95
C THR A 34 -3.10 5.72 -10.27
N VAL A 35 -3.57 5.61 -9.02
CA VAL A 35 -3.52 4.39 -8.23
C VAL A 35 -4.87 4.17 -7.58
N SER A 36 -5.29 2.92 -7.51
CA SER A 36 -6.49 2.48 -6.79
C SER A 36 -6.16 1.29 -5.91
N GLY A 37 -6.97 1.04 -4.89
CA GLY A 37 -6.68 -0.01 -3.93
C GLY A 37 -7.73 -0.19 -2.87
N SER A 38 -7.41 -1.08 -1.93
CA SER A 38 -8.14 -1.31 -0.69
C SER A 38 -7.13 -1.45 0.45
N ASP A 39 -7.44 -0.87 1.60
CA ASP A 39 -6.68 -1.07 2.85
C ASP A 39 -7.24 -2.24 3.69
N GLY A 40 -8.19 -2.99 3.12
CA GLY A 40 -8.90 -4.09 3.76
C GLY A 40 -10.18 -3.66 4.49
N CYS A 41 -10.35 -2.36 4.74
CA CYS A 41 -11.59 -1.77 5.26
C CYS A 41 -12.28 -0.88 4.21
N ASN A 42 -11.50 -0.03 3.55
CA ASN A 42 -11.95 1.00 2.63
C ASN A 42 -11.26 0.85 1.29
N SER A 43 -12.02 1.08 0.22
CA SER A 43 -11.47 1.30 -1.10
C SER A 43 -10.99 2.75 -1.23
N PHE A 44 -9.88 2.94 -1.92
CA PHE A 44 -9.32 4.27 -2.20
C PHE A 44 -8.83 4.39 -3.64
N ASN A 45 -8.67 5.63 -4.08
CA ASN A 45 -8.02 5.99 -5.34
C ASN A 45 -7.40 7.38 -5.24
N GLY A 46 -6.45 7.67 -6.10
CA GLY A 46 -5.84 9.01 -6.19
C GLY A 46 -4.77 9.10 -7.25
N GLY A 47 -4.15 10.27 -7.33
CA GLY A 47 -3.01 10.49 -8.20
C GLY A 47 -1.75 9.85 -7.64
N VAL A 48 -0.88 9.38 -8.52
CA VAL A 48 0.45 8.86 -8.16
C VAL A 48 1.48 9.35 -9.16
N THR A 49 2.65 9.70 -8.65
CA THR A 49 3.80 10.09 -9.47
C THR A 49 4.94 9.13 -9.20
N VAL A 50 5.36 8.38 -10.23
CA VAL A 50 6.60 7.60 -10.18
C VAL A 50 7.73 8.49 -10.68
N GLY A 51 8.64 8.84 -9.77
CA GLY A 51 9.79 9.70 -10.01
C GLY A 51 11.07 8.94 -10.39
N PRO A 52 12.20 9.65 -10.52
CA PRO A 52 13.51 9.03 -10.63
C PRO A 52 13.89 8.29 -9.33
N ASP A 53 14.94 7.46 -9.40
CA ASP A 53 15.52 6.74 -8.25
C ASP A 53 14.51 5.85 -7.49
N ASP A 54 13.59 5.25 -8.23
CA ASP A 54 12.55 4.37 -7.70
C ASP A 54 11.70 5.01 -6.59
N ALA A 55 11.48 6.33 -6.67
CA ALA A 55 10.60 7.05 -5.76
C ALA A 55 9.15 7.08 -6.28
N ILE A 56 8.18 6.86 -5.40
CA ILE A 56 6.75 7.06 -5.64
C ILE A 56 6.26 8.14 -4.68
N ALA A 57 5.52 9.10 -5.22
CA ALA A 57 4.78 10.08 -4.45
C ALA A 57 3.28 9.84 -4.65
N PHE A 58 2.59 9.49 -3.57
CA PHE A 58 1.13 9.41 -3.57
C PHE A 58 0.55 10.82 -3.40
N GLY A 59 -0.37 11.17 -4.29
CA GLY A 59 -1.06 12.46 -4.29
C GLY A 59 -2.20 12.49 -3.27
N GLN A 60 -3.17 13.38 -3.50
CA GLN A 60 -4.38 13.38 -2.70
C GLN A 60 -5.19 12.10 -2.97
N MET A 61 -5.38 11.31 -1.91
CA MET A 61 -6.17 10.09 -1.97
C MET A 61 -7.62 10.38 -1.53
N ALA A 62 -8.57 9.80 -2.25
CA ALA A 62 -9.98 9.76 -1.90
C ALA A 62 -10.37 8.32 -1.59
N GLY A 63 -11.12 8.11 -0.52
CA GLY A 63 -11.56 6.78 -0.10
C GLY A 63 -12.95 6.76 0.52
N THR A 64 -13.47 5.57 0.72
CA THR A 64 -14.70 5.36 1.50
C THR A 64 -14.46 5.56 2.99
N MET A 65 -15.54 5.66 3.77
CA MET A 65 -15.50 5.72 5.24
C MET A 65 -16.42 4.65 5.84
N MET A 66 -16.11 3.38 5.58
CA MET A 66 -16.77 2.24 6.21
C MET A 66 -16.28 2.06 7.64
N ALA A 67 -17.20 1.65 8.51
CA ALA A 67 -16.86 1.18 9.84
C ALA A 67 -16.55 -0.31 9.78
N CYS A 68 -15.32 -0.68 10.11
CA CYS A 68 -14.86 -2.06 10.19
C CYS A 68 -14.57 -2.46 11.63
N GLU A 69 -14.26 -3.73 11.86
CA GLU A 69 -13.76 -4.19 13.15
C GLU A 69 -12.47 -3.45 13.53
N GLU A 70 -12.20 -3.38 14.84
CA GLU A 70 -11.06 -2.61 15.38
C GLU A 70 -9.73 -3.08 14.79
N ALA A 71 -9.53 -4.40 14.67
CA ALA A 71 -8.31 -4.97 14.10
C ALA A 71 -8.08 -4.54 12.64
N ILE A 72 -9.14 -4.55 11.82
CA ILE A 72 -9.07 -4.12 10.41
C ILE A 72 -8.82 -2.61 10.34
N THR A 73 -9.40 -1.83 11.25
CA THR A 73 -9.18 -0.38 11.32
C THR A 73 -7.73 -0.04 11.67
N ILE A 74 -7.11 -0.80 12.59
CA ILE A 74 -5.69 -0.65 12.94
C ILE A 74 -4.80 -0.99 11.73
N GLN A 75 -5.07 -2.10 11.04
CA GLN A 75 -4.37 -2.47 9.80
C GLN A 75 -4.49 -1.37 8.75
N ALA A 76 -5.71 -0.92 8.45
CA ALA A 76 -5.97 0.13 7.48
C ALA A 76 -5.20 1.41 7.84
N THR A 77 -5.16 1.78 9.12
CA THR A 77 -4.39 2.94 9.59
C THR A 77 -2.90 2.79 9.32
N ALA A 78 -2.33 1.61 9.58
CA ALA A 78 -0.92 1.32 9.34
C ALA A 78 -0.58 1.36 7.84
N ILE A 79 -1.44 0.78 6.98
CA ILE A 79 -1.28 0.84 5.52
C ILE A 79 -1.28 2.29 5.03
N ASN A 80 -2.28 3.07 5.44
CA ASN A 80 -2.40 4.47 5.03
C ASN A 80 -1.23 5.33 5.53
N ALA A 81 -0.70 5.03 6.73
CA ALA A 81 0.48 5.71 7.25
C ALA A 81 1.74 5.38 6.43
N ALA A 82 1.96 4.12 6.08
CA ALA A 82 3.09 3.71 5.25
C ALA A 82 2.99 4.24 3.82
N LEU A 83 1.77 4.48 3.30
CA LEU A 83 1.52 5.12 2.01
C LEU A 83 1.63 6.66 2.04
N ALA A 84 1.85 7.27 3.21
CA ALA A 84 1.92 8.71 3.34
C ALA A 84 3.31 9.24 2.97
N GLY A 85 3.36 10.17 2.01
CA GLY A 85 4.59 10.87 1.64
C GLY A 85 5.29 10.28 0.41
N VAL A 86 6.63 10.38 0.39
CA VAL A 86 7.48 9.84 -0.67
C VAL A 86 8.04 8.50 -0.19
N ILE A 87 7.93 7.51 -1.06
CA ILE A 87 8.19 6.11 -0.74
C ILE A 87 9.12 5.56 -1.81
N THR A 88 10.13 4.80 -1.41
CA THR A 88 10.94 4.06 -2.38
C THR A 88 10.26 2.74 -2.69
N TYR A 89 10.19 2.37 -3.96
CA TYR A 89 9.68 1.05 -4.36
C TYR A 89 10.81 0.16 -4.87
N GLN A 90 10.62 -1.14 -4.73
CA GLN A 90 11.46 -2.15 -5.37
C GLN A 90 10.57 -3.28 -5.89
N VAL A 91 10.79 -3.68 -7.13
CA VAL A 91 10.14 -4.87 -7.71
C VAL A 91 11.20 -5.95 -7.91
N ASP A 92 11.00 -7.11 -7.28
CA ASP A 92 11.81 -8.32 -7.48
C ASP A 92 10.87 -9.46 -7.90
N GLY A 93 10.85 -9.76 -9.21
CA GLY A 93 9.93 -10.74 -9.78
C GLY A 93 8.48 -10.37 -9.51
N ASP A 94 7.79 -11.23 -8.76
CA ASP A 94 6.38 -11.09 -8.38
C ASP A 94 6.19 -10.40 -7.02
N GLN A 95 7.24 -9.80 -6.46
CA GLN A 95 7.17 -9.06 -5.20
C GLN A 95 7.40 -7.56 -5.41
N LEU A 96 6.53 -6.74 -4.82
CA LEU A 96 6.69 -5.29 -4.70
C LEU A 96 6.91 -4.94 -3.23
N THR A 97 8.01 -4.26 -2.95
CA THR A 97 8.29 -3.66 -1.64
C THR A 97 8.16 -2.15 -1.73
N LEU A 98 7.44 -1.55 -0.80
CA LEU A 98 7.35 -0.12 -0.59
C LEU A 98 8.01 0.21 0.75
N SER A 99 8.90 1.20 0.78
CA SER A 99 9.63 1.59 1.99
C SER A 99 9.61 3.10 2.19
N ALA A 100 9.18 3.53 3.36
CA ALA A 100 9.22 4.91 3.80
C ALA A 100 10.53 5.22 4.53
N ASP A 101 10.88 6.51 4.60
CA ASP A 101 12.13 6.98 5.23
C ASP A 101 12.22 6.68 6.73
N ASP A 102 11.08 6.49 7.41
CA ASP A 102 11.01 6.16 8.83
C ASP A 102 11.20 4.65 9.11
N GLY A 103 11.42 3.86 8.05
CA GLY A 103 11.63 2.42 8.11
C GLY A 103 10.34 1.60 8.04
N THR A 104 9.16 2.23 8.02
CA THR A 104 7.91 1.52 7.74
C THR A 104 7.85 1.06 6.29
N GLY A 105 7.12 -0.03 6.04
CA GLY A 105 7.07 -0.60 4.70
C GLY A 105 5.87 -1.52 4.48
N LEU A 106 5.65 -1.83 3.21
CA LEU A 106 4.58 -2.70 2.75
C LEU A 106 5.16 -3.67 1.72
N VAL A 107 4.90 -4.95 1.90
CA VAL A 107 5.34 -6.01 0.98
C VAL A 107 4.11 -6.62 0.33
N TYR A 108 4.11 -6.63 -1.01
CA TYR A 108 3.03 -7.13 -1.82
C TYR A 108 3.51 -8.26 -2.74
N GLY A 109 2.62 -9.20 -3.02
CA GLY A 109 2.74 -10.20 -4.07
C GLY A 109 1.87 -9.84 -5.29
N ALA A 110 2.32 -10.20 -6.48
CA ALA A 110 1.49 -10.12 -7.68
C ALA A 110 0.35 -11.15 -7.61
N GLY A 111 -0.91 -10.73 -7.73
CA GLY A 111 -2.09 -11.61 -7.57
C GLY A 111 -3.40 -10.98 -7.97
#